data_AF-A0AAC9NLM4-F1
#
_entry.id   AF-A0AAC9NLM4-F1
#
_cell.length_a   1.000
_cell.length_b   1.000
_cell.length_c   1.000
_cell.angle_alpha   90.00
_cell.angle_beta   90.00
_cell.angle_gamma   90.00
#
_symmetry.space_group_name_H-M   'P 1'
#
loop_
_entity.id
_entity.type
_entity.pdbx_description
1 polymer ?
#
loop_
_entity_poly.entity_id
_entity_poly.type
_entity_poly.pdbx_seq_one_letter_code
_entity_poly.pdbx_strand_id
1 'polypeptide(L)' 'MVELDDFLYDFHRFANETHNLKDKYEKLPPAEKQRIIDAAPEMIKSPNELFHAIYTWLERVDKEMNITDKD' A
#
# COMPACT_ATOMS: atom_id res chain seq x y z
N MET A 1 10.18 19.03 -11.93
CA MET A 1 8.75 18.64 -11.99
C MET A 1 8.57 17.22 -12.52
N VAL A 2 9.38 16.75 -13.48
CA VAL A 2 9.29 15.35 -13.97
C VAL A 2 9.58 14.31 -12.87
N GLU A 3 10.61 14.54 -12.04
CA GLU A 3 11.00 13.58 -10.99
C GLU A 3 9.93 13.40 -9.89
N LEU A 4 9.17 14.46 -9.58
CA LEU A 4 8.09 14.39 -8.61
C LEU A 4 6.88 13.66 -9.19
N ASP A 5 6.54 13.94 -10.45
CA ASP A 5 5.44 13.28 -11.15
C ASP A 5 5.72 11.78 -11.33
N ASP A 6 6.95 11.42 -11.69
CA ASP A 6 7.44 10.03 -11.79
C ASP A 6 7.38 9.32 -10.42
N PHE A 7 7.82 10.00 -9.35
CA PHE A 7 7.71 9.47 -7.99
C PHE A 7 6.25 9.25 -7.58
N LEU A 8 5.35 10.20 -7.87
CA LEU A 8 3.93 10.08 -7.54
C LEU A 8 3.29 8.93 -8.32
N TYR A 9 3.61 8.79 -9.61
CA TYR A 9 3.16 7.67 -10.43
C TYR A 9 3.57 6.33 -9.83
N ASP A 10 4.85 6.16 -9.48
CA ASP A 10 5.33 4.93 -8.84
C ASP A 10 4.74 4.74 -7.44
N PHE A 11 4.46 5.82 -6.72
CA PHE A 11 3.85 5.71 -5.40
C PHE A 11 2.37 5.27 -5.46
N HIS A 12 1.60 5.81 -6.40
CA HIS A 12 0.25 5.35 -6.74
C HIS A 12 0.26 3.87 -7.16
N ARG A 13 1.22 3.48 -8.01
CA ARG A 13 1.41 2.08 -8.42
C ARG A 13 1.71 1.19 -7.22
N PHE A 14 2.62 1.59 -6.34
CA PHE A 14 2.99 0.84 -5.15
C PHE A 14 1.81 0.63 -4.19
N ALA A 15 0.96 1.65 -4.00
CA ALA A 15 -0.26 1.52 -3.22
C ALA A 15 -1.22 0.47 -3.83
N ASN A 16 -1.37 0.46 -5.16
CA ASN A 16 -2.18 -0.52 -5.86
C ASN A 16 -1.60 -1.95 -5.77
N GLU A 17 -0.27 -2.11 -5.86
CA GLU A 17 0.39 -3.40 -5.65
C GLU A 17 0.19 -3.91 -4.21
N THR A 18 0.23 -3.00 -3.23
CA THR A 18 -0.04 -3.32 -1.83
C THR A 18 -1.50 -3.75 -1.63
N HIS A 19 -2.45 -3.10 -2.32
CA HIS A 19 -3.85 -3.53 -2.35
C HIS A 19 -4.00 -4.94 -2.93
N ASN A 20 -3.34 -5.23 -4.05
CA ASN A 20 -3.34 -6.56 -4.66
C ASN A 20 -2.72 -7.63 -3.75
N LEU A 21 -1.67 -7.29 -3.01
CA LEU A 21 -1.05 -8.19 -2.04
C LEU A 21 -2.01 -8.48 -0.88
N LYS A 22 -2.70 -7.47 -0.36
CA LYS A 22 -3.78 -7.63 0.63
C LYS A 22 -4.86 -8.59 0.13
N ASP A 23 -5.40 -8.36 -1.07
CA ASP A 23 -6.48 -9.19 -1.62
C ASP A 23 -6.06 -10.66 -1.78
N LYS A 24 -4.84 -10.90 -2.27
CA LYS A 24 -4.26 -12.24 -2.34
C LYS A 24 -4.08 -12.86 -0.96
N TYR A 25 -3.60 -12.09 0.02
CA TYR A 25 -3.46 -12.54 1.40
C TYR A 25 -4.82 -12.92 2.02
N GLU A 26 -5.87 -12.14 1.77
CA GLU A 26 -7.22 -12.40 2.29
C GLU A 26 -7.82 -13.71 1.74
N LYS A 27 -7.42 -14.12 0.54
CA LYS A 27 -7.83 -15.39 -0.09
C LYS A 27 -7.08 -16.61 0.43
N LEU A 28 -5.99 -16.43 1.17
CA LEU A 28 -5.23 -17.54 1.74
C LEU A 28 -5.99 -18.25 2.87
N PRO A 29 -5.78 -19.56 3.04
CA PRO A 29 -6.31 -20.28 4.19
C PRO A 29 -5.68 -19.77 5.50
N PRO A 30 -6.36 -19.93 6.65
CA PRO A 30 -5.89 -19.41 7.94
C PRO A 30 -4.48 -19.84 8.34
N ALA A 31 -4.11 -21.10 8.04
CA ALA A 31 -2.79 -21.62 8.33
C ALA A 31 -1.67 -20.90 7.56
N GLU A 32 -1.90 -20.58 6.28
CA GLU A 32 -0.93 -19.87 5.46
C GLU A 32 -0.88 -18.38 5.80
N LYS A 33 -2.02 -17.78 6.18
CA LYS A 33 -2.07 -16.42 6.72
C LYS A 33 -1.19 -16.26 7.96
N GLN A 34 -1.31 -17.20 8.89
CA GLN A 34 -0.51 -17.21 10.11
C GLN A 34 0.99 -17.28 9.81
N ARG A 35 1.41 -18.14 8.88
CA ARG A 35 2.82 -18.24 8.46
C ARG A 35 3.35 -16.94 7.86
N ILE A 36 2.53 -16.21 7.12
CA ILE A 36 2.91 -14.90 6.57
C ILE A 36 3.04 -13.85 7.67
N ILE A 37 2.15 -13.85 8.67
CA ILE A 37 2.25 -12.96 9.84
C ILE A 37 3.50 -13.28 10.66
N ASP A 38 3.75 -14.56 10.96
CA ASP A 38 4.92 -15.00 11.74
C ASP A 38 6.27 -14.69 11.04
N ALA A 39 6.26 -14.64 9.71
CA ALA A 39 7.44 -14.26 8.93
C ALA A 39 7.61 -12.74 8.75
N ALA A 40 6.64 -11.94 9.21
CA ALA A 40 6.64 -10.51 8.99
C ALA A 40 7.58 -9.78 9.97
N PRO A 41 8.27 -8.71 9.54
CA PRO A 41 9.13 -7.93 10.42
C PRO A 41 8.30 -7.23 11.52
N GLU A 42 8.87 -6.99 12.70
CA GLU A 42 8.14 -6.46 13.87
C GLU A 42 7.37 -5.15 13.61
N MET A 43 7.81 -4.35 12.63
CA MET A 43 7.15 -3.11 12.21
C MET A 43 5.92 -3.32 11.31
N ILE A 44 5.82 -4.47 10.61
CA ILE A 44 4.73 -4.78 9.68
C ILE A 44 4.06 -6.05 10.16
N LYS A 45 2.98 -5.92 10.92
CA LYS A 45 2.26 -7.06 11.49
C LYS A 45 1.44 -7.83 10.45
N SER A 46 0.95 -7.17 9.40
CA SER A 46 0.15 -7.82 8.36
C SER A 46 0.12 -7.05 7.03
N PRO A 47 -0.16 -7.73 5.90
CA PRO A 47 -0.42 -7.06 4.62
C PRO A 47 -1.59 -6.06 4.67
N ASN A 48 -2.56 -6.29 5.57
CA ASN A 48 -3.68 -5.36 5.80
C ASN A 48 -3.21 -4.04 6.44
N GLU A 49 -2.39 -4.13 7.48
CA GLU A 49 -1.83 -2.94 8.13
C GLU A 49 -0.89 -2.18 7.20
N LEU A 50 -0.11 -2.90 6.39
CA LEU A 50 0.73 -2.31 5.36
C LEU A 50 -0.12 -1.53 4.34
N PHE A 51 -1.16 -2.17 3.78
CA PHE A 51 -2.06 -1.49 2.84
C PHE A 51 -2.66 -0.22 3.42
N HIS A 52 -3.19 -0.28 4.65
CA HIS A 52 -3.82 0.88 5.28
C HIS A 52 -2.83 2.03 5.48
N ALA A 53 -1.60 1.73 5.94
CA ALA A 53 -0.55 2.72 6.13
C ALA A 53 -0.12 3.37 4.80
N ILE A 54 0.09 2.57 3.76
CA ILE A 54 0.50 3.07 2.44
C ILE A 54 -0.60 3.91 1.79
N TYR A 55 -1.86 3.47 1.85
CA TYR A 55 -2.98 4.23 1.29
C TYR A 55 -3.19 5.57 2.03
N THR A 56 -3.12 5.55 3.37
CA THR A 56 -3.19 6.79 4.17
C THR A 56 -2.05 7.75 3.85
N TRP A 57 -0.85 7.22 3.57
CA TRP A 57 0.28 8.05 3.19
C TRP A 57 0.07 8.67 1.80
N LEU A 58 -0.42 7.89 0.84
CA LEU A 58 -0.77 8.36 -0.50
C LEU A 58 -1.81 9.50 -0.44
N GLU A 59 -2.90 9.32 0.31
CA GLU A 59 -3.94 10.37 0.46
C GLU A 59 -3.38 11.68 1.03
N ARG A 60 -2.42 11.60 1.97
CA ARG A 60 -1.76 12.79 2.52
C ARG A 60 -0.87 13.44 1.49
N VAL A 61 -0.12 12.66 0.71
CA VAL A 61 0.75 13.19 -0.35
C VAL A 61 -0.09 13.85 -1.45
N ASP A 62 -1.16 13.22 -1.91
CA ASP A 62 -2.06 13.79 -2.93
C ASP A 62 -2.66 15.12 -2.46
N LYS A 63 -3.08 15.19 -1.18
CA LYS A 63 -3.61 16.41 -0.58
C LYS A 63 -2.57 17.52 -0.48
N GLU A 64 -1.35 17.22 -0.02
CA GLU A 64 -0.27 18.21 0.11
C GLU A 64 0.22 18.69 -1.26
N MET A 65 0.22 17.81 -2.26
CA MET A 65 0.63 18.12 -3.63
C MET A 65 -0.51 18.75 -4.46
N ASN A 66 -1.69 18.91 -3.86
CA ASN A 66 -2.88 19.47 -4.51
C ASN A 66 -3.26 18.73 -5.80
N ILE A 67 -3.04 17.41 -5.81
CA ILE A 67 -3.48 16.50 -6.86
C ILE A 67 -4.97 16.28 -6.60
N THR A 68 -5.75 17.32 -6.85
CA THR A 68 -7.19 17.18 -6.99
C THR A 68 -7.35 16.62 -8.38
N ASP A 69 -7.77 15.35 -8.46
CA ASP A 69 -8.17 14.65 -9.68
C ASP A 69 -8.78 15.66 -10.66
N LYS A 70 -8.03 15.98 -11.72
CA LYS A 70 -8.57 16.70 -12.86
C LYS A 70 -9.38 15.67 -13.63
N ASP A 71 -10.65 15.59 -13.29
CA ASP A 71 -11.71 15.07 -14.16
C ASP A 71 -11.73 15.88 -15.48
#